data_AF-A0A935ULP2-F1
#
_entry.id   AF-A0A935ULP2-F1
#
_cell.length_a   1.000
_cell.length_b   1.000
_cell.length_c   1.000
_cell.angle_alpha   90.00
_cell.angle_beta   90.00
_cell.angle_gamma   90.00
#
_symmetry.space_group_name_H-M   'P 1'
#
loop_
_entity.id
_entity.type
_entity.pdbx_description
1 polymer ?
#
loop_
_entity_poly.entity_id
_entity_poly.type
_entity_poly.pdbx_seq_one_letter_code
_entity_poly.pdbx_strand_id
1 'polypeptide(L)'
;MKNSNNRILTIAVVLLLIANIALVAFLVMGKKKNGDGPRGKGDPSEMLAKELNMTEEQKKEHKLLKGEHLKNIKPLFDSVRAAKTAFYALLKDSTVSDSVLDIYSRKITEQQSTIDKLTFAHFKRIRNLFTAEQQTKFDTFVQKMMQRGRKDSADKSK
;
A
#
# COMPACT_ATOMS: atom_id res chain seq x y z
N MET A 1 -0.83 -60.55 -30.39
CA MET A 1 -1.62 -59.42 -30.92
C MET A 1 -1.14 -58.16 -30.21
N LYS A 2 -0.56 -57.21 -30.94
CA LYS A 2 0.09 -56.02 -30.35
C LYS A 2 -1.01 -55.02 -29.97
N ASN A 3 -1.23 -54.79 -28.68
CA ASN A 3 -2.27 -53.92 -28.15
C ASN A 3 -2.02 -52.45 -28.55
N SER A 4 -2.44 -52.08 -29.76
CA SER A 4 -2.37 -50.73 -30.33
C SER A 4 -3.13 -49.70 -29.48
N ASN A 5 -4.23 -50.12 -28.85
CA ASN A 5 -5.02 -49.27 -27.95
C ASN A 5 -4.22 -48.82 -26.72
N ASN A 6 -3.41 -49.70 -26.13
CA ASN A 6 -2.59 -49.33 -24.97
C ASN A 6 -1.50 -48.32 -25.37
N ARG A 7 -0.90 -48.46 -26.57
CA ARG A 7 0.09 -47.50 -27.06
C ARG A 7 -0.52 -46.13 -27.33
N ILE A 8 -1.71 -46.08 -27.93
CA ILE A 8 -2.42 -44.81 -28.19
C ILE A 8 -2.82 -44.14 -26.87
N LEU A 9 -3.34 -44.90 -25.90
CA LEU A 9 -3.65 -44.40 -24.57
C LEU A 9 -2.41 -43.91 -23.82
N THR A 10 -1.29 -44.65 -23.89
CA THR A 10 -0.02 -44.20 -23.30
C THR A 10 0.48 -42.91 -23.95
N ILE A 11 0.40 -42.80 -25.28
CA ILE A 11 0.78 -41.56 -25.98
C ILE A 11 -0.13 -40.41 -25.56
N ALA A 12 -1.45 -40.61 -25.49
CA ALA A 12 -2.41 -39.59 -25.06
C ALA A 12 -2.15 -39.12 -23.62
N VAL A 13 -1.88 -40.04 -22.69
CA VAL A 13 -1.56 -39.72 -21.29
C VAL A 13 -0.26 -38.92 -21.19
N VAL A 14 0.78 -39.31 -21.94
CA VAL A 14 2.07 -38.60 -21.96
C VAL A 14 1.91 -37.19 -22.54
N LEU A 15 1.13 -37.04 -23.62
CA LEU A 15 0.85 -35.74 -24.23
C LEU A 15 0.07 -34.82 -23.28
N LEU A 16 -0.92 -35.37 -22.57
CA LEU A 16 -1.72 -34.65 -21.60
C LEU A 16 -0.89 -34.23 -20.37
N LEU A 17 0.07 -35.07 -19.95
CA LEU A 17 1.02 -34.75 -18.90
C LEU A 17 1.92 -33.57 -19.29
N ILE A 18 2.48 -33.60 -20.52
CA ILE A 18 3.32 -32.51 -21.04
C ILE A 18 2.53 -31.20 -21.14
N ALA A 19 1.28 -31.25 -21.61
CA ALA A 19 0.41 -30.07 -21.70
C ALA A 19 0.11 -29.45 -20.32
N ASN A 20 -0.15 -30.28 -19.30
CA ASN A 20 -0.35 -29.79 -17.93
C ASN A 20 0.93 -29.21 -17.32
N ILE A 21 2.09 -29.84 -17.55
CA ILE A 21 3.38 -29.32 -17.10
C ILE A 21 3.69 -27.98 -17.77
N ALA A 22 3.43 -27.85 -19.08
CA ALA A 22 3.59 -26.61 -19.82
C ALA A 22 2.65 -25.50 -19.30
N LEU A 23 1.39 -25.83 -18.97
CA LEU A 23 0.43 -24.90 -18.37
C LEU A 23 0.90 -24.40 -16.99
N VAL A 24 1.36 -25.31 -16.13
CA VAL A 24 1.89 -24.98 -14.80
C VAL A 24 3.16 -24.15 -14.92
N ALA A 25 4.08 -24.52 -15.81
CA ALA A 25 5.28 -23.74 -16.09
C ALA A 25 4.93 -22.34 -16.60
N PHE A 26 3.97 -22.22 -17.52
CA PHE A 26 3.48 -20.92 -18.02
C PHE A 26 2.86 -20.06 -16.90
N LEU A 27 2.03 -20.65 -16.03
CA LEU A 27 1.43 -19.95 -14.89
C LEU A 27 2.47 -19.51 -13.84
N VAL A 28 3.49 -20.33 -13.61
CA VAL A 28 4.54 -20.04 -12.61
C VAL A 28 5.59 -19.06 -13.18
N MET A 29 6.00 -19.18 -14.45
CA MET A 29 6.90 -18.23 -15.11
C MET A 29 6.22 -16.89 -15.40
N GLY A 30 4.92 -16.87 -15.71
CA GLY A 30 4.13 -15.65 -15.89
C GLY A 30 4.00 -14.79 -14.63
N LYS A 31 4.33 -15.34 -13.46
CA LYS A 31 4.32 -14.64 -12.18
C LYS A 31 5.60 -13.83 -11.90
N LYS A 32 6.52 -13.74 -12.87
CA LYS A 32 7.84 -13.11 -12.72
C LYS A 32 8.10 -11.97 -13.70
N LYS A 33 7.13 -11.07 -13.90
CA LYS A 33 7.36 -9.65 -14.27
C LYS A 33 6.02 -8.90 -14.26
N ASN A 34 6.02 -7.76 -13.58
CA ASN A 34 4.93 -6.81 -13.37
C ASN A 34 4.07 -7.10 -12.13
N GLY A 35 4.37 -6.36 -11.05
CA GLY A 35 3.55 -6.25 -9.86
C GLY A 35 2.24 -5.51 -10.12
N ASP A 36 1.42 -6.04 -11.03
CA ASP A 36 0.03 -5.63 -11.20
C ASP A 36 -0.81 -6.47 -10.23
N GLY A 37 -0.80 -6.07 -8.96
CA GLY A 37 -1.92 -6.34 -8.06
C GLY A 37 -3.20 -5.70 -8.60
N PRO A 38 -4.38 -5.95 -7.99
CA PRO A 38 -5.67 -5.52 -8.51
C PRO A 38 -5.65 -4.05 -8.97
N ARG A 39 -5.77 -3.83 -10.29
CA ARG A 39 -5.86 -2.51 -10.91
C ARG A 39 -7.04 -1.76 -10.32
N GLY A 40 -6.76 -0.76 -9.49
CA GLY A 40 -7.82 0.02 -8.85
C GLY A 40 -7.40 1.29 -8.13
N LYS A 41 -6.29 1.92 -8.55
CA LYS A 41 -5.85 3.32 -8.34
C LYS A 41 -4.34 3.31 -8.61
N GLY A 42 -3.88 4.01 -9.66
CA GLY A 42 -2.44 4.18 -9.89
C GLY A 42 -1.76 4.76 -8.65
N ASP A 43 -0.44 4.55 -8.51
CA ASP A 43 0.33 5.14 -7.40
C ASP A 43 -0.02 6.64 -7.33
N PRO A 44 -0.48 7.18 -6.18
CA PRO A 44 -0.75 8.61 -6.06
C PRO A 44 0.41 9.48 -6.53
N SER A 45 1.64 8.97 -6.43
CA SER A 45 2.84 9.60 -7.00
C SER A 45 2.83 9.69 -8.53
N GLU A 46 2.33 8.68 -9.24
CA GLU A 46 2.22 8.68 -10.69
C GLU A 46 1.08 9.58 -11.16
N MET A 47 -0.03 9.61 -10.41
CA MET A 47 -1.11 10.55 -10.66
C MET A 47 -0.63 11.99 -10.49
N LEU A 48 0.10 12.27 -9.40
CA LEU A 48 0.68 13.57 -9.13
C LEU A 48 1.67 13.99 -10.23
N ALA A 49 2.56 13.09 -10.64
CA ALA A 49 3.54 13.37 -11.68
C ALA A 49 2.89 13.74 -13.02
N LYS A 50 1.77 13.09 -13.36
CA LYS A 50 0.97 13.40 -14.55
C LYS A 50 0.19 14.71 -14.40
N GLU A 51 -0.46 14.94 -13.27
CA GLU A 51 -1.32 16.11 -13.04
C GLU A 51 -0.52 17.42 -12.95
N LEU A 52 0.74 17.35 -12.47
CA LEU A 52 1.64 18.50 -12.35
C LEU A 52 2.60 18.69 -13.52
N ASN A 53 2.61 17.78 -14.51
CA ASN A 53 3.61 17.74 -15.58
C ASN A 53 5.03 17.88 -15.02
N MET A 54 5.37 17.05 -14.03
CA MET A 54 6.67 17.15 -13.35
C MET A 54 7.83 16.93 -14.31
N THR A 55 8.91 17.70 -14.15
CA THR A 55 10.17 17.45 -14.87
C THR A 55 10.83 16.16 -14.36
N GLU A 56 11.80 15.63 -15.10
CA GLU A 56 12.52 14.42 -14.67
C GLU A 56 13.32 14.66 -13.37
N GLU A 57 13.85 15.87 -13.17
CA GLU A 57 14.51 16.28 -11.93
C GLU A 57 13.52 16.29 -10.76
N GLN A 58 12.35 16.92 -10.94
CA GLN A 58 11.29 16.95 -9.93
C GLN A 58 10.82 15.53 -9.57
N LYS A 59 10.69 14.62 -10.56
CA LYS A 59 10.32 13.21 -10.32
C LYS A 59 11.38 12.48 -9.49
N LYS A 60 12.66 12.70 -9.80
CA LYS A 60 13.78 12.09 -9.07
C LYS A 60 13.81 12.56 -7.62
N GLU A 61 13.70 13.86 -7.38
CA GLU A 61 13.69 14.42 -6.02
C GLU A 61 12.45 13.98 -5.24
N HIS A 62 11.28 13.98 -5.86
CA HIS A 62 10.06 13.48 -5.25
C HIS A 62 10.18 12.01 -4.81
N LYS A 63 10.79 11.15 -5.65
CA LYS A 63 11.02 9.74 -5.31
C LYS A 63 11.95 9.59 -4.10
N LEU A 64 12.98 10.42 -3.99
CA LEU A 64 13.89 10.43 -2.84
C LEU A 64 13.15 10.85 -1.56
N LEU A 65 12.40 11.96 -1.60
CA LEU A 65 11.60 12.43 -0.46
C LEU A 65 10.56 11.40 -0.02
N LYS A 66 9.93 10.70 -0.98
CA LYS A 66 8.97 9.61 -0.69
C LYS A 66 9.66 8.46 0.02
N GLY A 67 10.86 8.05 -0.42
CA GLY A 67 11.65 7.01 0.22
C GLY A 67 12.04 7.36 1.66
N GLU A 68 12.53 8.58 1.89
CA GLU A 68 12.87 9.10 3.22
C GLU A 68 11.64 9.11 4.14
N HIS A 69 10.51 9.63 3.65
CA HIS A 69 9.28 9.69 4.42
C HIS A 69 8.79 8.29 4.81
N LEU A 70 8.78 7.34 3.86
CA LEU A 70 8.36 5.98 4.13
C LEU A 70 9.24 5.29 5.18
N LYS A 71 10.57 5.49 5.10
CA LYS A 71 11.53 4.96 6.08
C LYS A 71 11.24 5.50 7.49
N ASN A 72 10.88 6.78 7.61
CA ASN A 72 10.65 7.44 8.89
C ASN A 72 9.27 7.11 9.49
N ILE A 73 8.24 6.94 8.66
CA ILE A 73 6.86 6.77 9.13
C ILE A 73 6.47 5.31 9.39
N LYS A 74 7.09 4.35 8.67
CA LYS A 74 6.82 2.92 8.85
C LYS A 74 6.95 2.45 10.32
N PRO A 75 8.05 2.74 11.06
CA PRO A 75 8.15 2.32 12.45
C PRO A 75 7.10 2.96 13.36
N LEU A 76 6.62 4.16 13.03
CA LEU A 76 5.54 4.81 13.79
C LEU A 76 4.20 4.10 13.57
N PHE A 77 3.88 3.69 12.34
CA PHE A 77 2.68 2.89 12.08
C PHE A 77 2.71 1.54 12.80
N ASP A 78 3.86 0.87 12.80
CA ASP A 78 4.05 -0.38 13.54
C ASP A 78 3.86 -0.17 15.05
N SER A 79 4.37 0.95 15.57
CA SER A 79 4.20 1.35 16.97
C SER A 79 2.74 1.63 17.31
N VAL A 80 1.99 2.33 16.45
CA VAL A 80 0.56 2.59 16.62
C VAL A 80 -0.22 1.28 16.63
N ARG A 81 0.12 0.33 15.74
CA ARG A 81 -0.51 -0.99 15.70
C ARG A 81 -0.26 -1.75 17.01
N ALA A 82 0.98 -1.77 17.50
CA ALA A 82 1.33 -2.39 18.77
C ALA A 82 0.60 -1.72 19.96
N ALA A 83 0.53 -0.40 20.00
CA ALA A 83 -0.18 0.36 21.03
C ALA A 83 -1.68 0.06 21.02
N LYS A 84 -2.31 -0.04 19.84
CA LYS A 84 -3.73 -0.44 19.71
C LYS A 84 -3.96 -1.87 20.18
N THR A 85 -3.09 -2.82 19.81
CA THR A 85 -3.18 -4.20 20.30
C THR A 85 -3.13 -4.25 21.83
N ALA A 86 -2.19 -3.50 22.44
CA ALA A 86 -2.06 -3.42 23.89
C ALA A 86 -3.28 -2.76 24.55
N PHE A 87 -3.82 -1.69 23.95
CA PHE A 87 -5.04 -1.02 24.43
C PHE A 87 -6.24 -1.95 24.44
N TYR A 88 -6.51 -2.68 23.36
CA TYR A 88 -7.65 -3.61 23.31
C TYR A 88 -7.43 -4.90 24.11
N ALA A 89 -6.18 -5.25 24.44
CA ALA A 89 -5.91 -6.35 25.37
C ALA A 89 -6.43 -6.06 26.79
N LEU A 90 -6.62 -4.79 27.16
CA LEU A 90 -7.21 -4.37 28.44
C LEU A 90 -8.64 -4.89 28.63
N LEU A 91 -9.38 -5.21 27.56
CA LEU A 91 -10.73 -5.78 27.65
C LEU A 91 -10.79 -7.13 28.39
N LYS A 92 -9.65 -7.82 28.54
CA LYS A 92 -9.56 -9.08 29.28
C LYS A 92 -9.53 -8.88 30.80
N ASP A 93 -9.30 -7.66 31.25
CA ASP A 93 -9.21 -7.31 32.66
C ASP A 93 -10.45 -6.50 33.05
N SER A 94 -11.29 -7.07 33.92
CA SER A 94 -12.53 -6.46 34.39
C SER A 94 -12.31 -5.35 35.43
N THR A 95 -11.05 -5.08 35.82
CA THR A 95 -10.68 -4.11 36.87
C THR A 95 -9.97 -2.88 36.33
N VAL A 96 -9.85 -2.75 35.00
CA VAL A 96 -9.19 -1.61 34.35
C VAL A 96 -9.91 -0.32 34.70
N SER A 97 -9.17 0.63 35.27
CA SER A 97 -9.67 1.96 35.57
C SER A 97 -9.58 2.90 34.36
N ASP A 98 -10.39 3.96 34.36
CA ASP A 98 -10.37 5.00 33.32
C ASP A 98 -8.99 5.66 33.19
N SER A 99 -8.25 5.79 34.29
CA SER A 99 -6.88 6.32 34.26
C SER A 99 -5.93 5.44 33.44
N VAL A 100 -6.09 4.12 33.48
CA VAL A 100 -5.28 3.19 32.68
C VAL A 100 -5.70 3.28 31.21
N LEU A 101 -7.00 3.40 30.93
CA LEU A 101 -7.49 3.62 29.56
C LEU A 101 -6.89 4.90 28.94
N ASP A 102 -6.86 6.00 29.70
CA ASP A 102 -6.30 7.27 29.22
C ASP A 102 -4.80 7.17 28.90
N ILE A 103 -4.01 6.49 29.74
CA ILE A 103 -2.58 6.28 29.50
C ILE A 103 -2.34 5.55 28.17
N TYR A 104 -3.07 4.46 27.92
CA TYR A 104 -2.89 3.68 26.69
C TYR A 104 -3.45 4.41 25.46
N SER A 105 -4.58 5.10 25.60
CA SER A 105 -5.15 5.94 24.54
C SER A 105 -4.19 7.06 24.13
N ARG A 106 -3.61 7.76 25.12
CA ARG A 106 -2.63 8.82 24.89
C ARG A 106 -1.43 8.32 24.09
N LYS A 107 -0.89 7.14 24.39
CA LYS A 107 0.22 6.53 23.64
C LYS A 107 -0.10 6.35 22.15
N ILE A 108 -1.35 6.00 21.82
CA ILE A 108 -1.81 5.90 20.42
C ILE A 108 -1.85 7.30 19.79
N THR A 109 -2.45 8.27 20.48
CA THR A 109 -2.62 9.63 19.95
C THR A 109 -1.31 10.39 19.78
N GLU A 110 -0.32 10.21 20.65
CA GLU A 110 1.00 10.84 20.54
C GLU A 110 1.75 10.36 19.28
N GLN A 111 1.70 9.06 19.02
CA GLN A 111 2.31 8.48 17.82
C GLN A 111 1.56 8.92 16.56
N GLN A 112 0.22 8.97 16.60
CA GLN A 112 -0.58 9.48 15.49
C GLN A 112 -0.26 10.96 15.20
N SER A 113 -0.15 11.79 16.24
CA SER A 113 0.24 13.20 16.10
C SER A 113 1.63 13.34 15.46
N THR A 114 2.56 12.46 15.81
CA THR A 114 3.90 12.44 15.22
C THR A 114 3.86 12.08 13.73
N ILE A 115 3.06 11.08 13.36
CA ILE A 115 2.80 10.70 11.95
C ILE A 115 2.26 11.91 11.18
N ASP A 116 1.22 12.57 11.70
CA ASP A 116 0.58 13.71 11.03
C ASP A 116 1.57 14.88 10.82
N LYS A 117 2.38 15.20 11.83
CA LYS A 117 3.43 16.24 11.73
C LYS A 117 4.48 15.90 10.66
N LEU A 118 4.93 14.65 10.61
CA LEU A 118 5.91 14.20 9.61
C LEU A 118 5.32 14.20 8.20
N THR A 119 4.06 13.80 8.05
CA THR A 119 3.35 13.86 6.76
C THR A 119 3.15 15.29 6.30
N PHE A 120 2.78 16.21 7.18
CA PHE A 120 2.71 17.63 6.85
C PHE A 120 4.07 18.19 6.41
N ALA A 121 5.13 17.89 7.15
CA ALA A 121 6.48 18.29 6.80
C ALA A 121 6.92 17.72 5.43
N HIS A 122 6.56 16.47 5.14
CA HIS A 122 6.82 15.83 3.85
C HIS A 122 6.10 16.56 2.70
N PHE A 123 4.80 16.85 2.83
CA PHE A 123 4.08 17.62 1.81
C PHE A 123 4.64 19.02 1.61
N LYS A 124 5.07 19.69 2.69
CA LYS A 124 5.75 20.98 2.60
C LYS A 124 7.06 20.89 1.81
N ARG A 125 7.87 19.85 2.04
CA ARG A 125 9.10 19.62 1.26
C ARG A 125 8.81 19.35 -0.21
N ILE A 126 7.80 18.54 -0.52
CA ILE A 126 7.39 18.26 -1.90
C ILE A 126 6.90 19.53 -2.60
N ARG A 127 6.08 20.34 -1.91
CA ARG A 127 5.56 21.60 -2.45
C ARG A 127 6.66 22.55 -2.91
N ASN A 128 7.80 22.56 -2.21
CA ASN A 128 8.96 23.39 -2.54
C ASN A 128 9.69 22.95 -3.83
N LEU A 129 9.42 21.75 -4.35
CA LEU A 129 9.97 21.29 -5.63
C LEU A 129 9.29 21.93 -6.84
N PHE A 130 8.13 22.54 -6.62
CA PHE A 130 7.21 22.95 -7.68
C PHE A 130 7.23 24.46 -7.91
N THR A 131 6.98 24.86 -9.16
CA THR A 131 6.77 26.26 -9.54
C THR A 131 5.47 26.80 -8.92
N ALA A 132 5.29 28.13 -8.89
CA ALA A 132 4.07 28.75 -8.35
C ALA A 132 2.78 28.21 -8.98
N GLU A 133 2.78 27.95 -10.29
CA GLU A 133 1.64 27.37 -10.99
C GLU A 133 1.40 25.91 -10.57
N GLN A 134 2.45 25.10 -10.47
CA GLN A 134 2.37 23.71 -10.04
C GLN A 134 1.95 23.60 -8.56
N GLN A 135 2.38 24.52 -7.69
CA GLN A 135 1.99 24.55 -6.28
C GLN A 135 0.48 24.67 -6.11
N THR A 136 -0.20 25.49 -6.90
CA THR A 136 -1.66 25.64 -6.84
C THR A 136 -2.39 24.33 -7.16
N LYS A 137 -1.90 23.60 -8.17
CA LYS A 137 -2.42 22.27 -8.55
C LYS A 137 -2.12 21.23 -7.46
N PHE A 138 -0.92 21.27 -6.88
CA PHE A 138 -0.49 20.39 -5.79
C PHE A 138 -1.36 20.57 -4.55
N ASP A 139 -1.62 21.81 -4.14
CA ASP A 139 -2.43 22.12 -2.95
C ASP A 139 -3.85 21.54 -3.10
N THR A 140 -4.43 21.67 -4.30
CA THR A 140 -5.73 21.07 -4.64
C THR A 140 -5.68 19.53 -4.61
N PHE A 141 -4.62 18.94 -5.14
CA PHE A 141 -4.43 17.48 -5.15
C PHE A 141 -4.34 16.91 -3.73
N VAL A 142 -3.56 17.53 -2.85
CA VAL A 142 -3.42 17.08 -1.44
C VAL A 142 -4.77 17.16 -0.73
N GLN A 143 -5.53 18.25 -0.90
CA GLN A 143 -6.87 18.36 -0.31
C GLN A 143 -7.82 17.24 -0.76
N LYS A 144 -7.86 16.95 -2.08
CA LYS A 144 -8.67 15.84 -2.62
C LYS A 144 -8.23 14.48 -2.08
N MET A 145 -6.92 14.26 -1.92
CA MET A 145 -6.38 13.02 -1.35
C MET A 145 -6.86 12.81 0.08
N MET A 146 -6.79 13.85 0.92
CA MET A 146 -7.22 13.78 2.33
C MET A 146 -8.73 13.56 2.46
N GLN A 147 -9.53 14.13 1.58
CA GLN A 147 -10.99 13.92 1.56
C GLN A 147 -11.38 12.50 1.13
N ARG A 148 -10.64 11.88 0.20
CA ARG A 148 -10.90 10.51 -0.25
C ARG A 148 -10.69 9.46 0.85
N GLY A 149 -9.68 9.65 1.70
CA GLY A 149 -9.46 8.76 2.86
C GLY A 149 -10.66 8.70 3.81
N ARG A 150 -11.40 9.80 3.99
CA ARG A 150 -12.63 9.85 4.80
C ARG A 150 -13.82 9.12 4.15
N LYS A 151 -13.94 9.18 2.82
CA LYS A 151 -15.12 8.65 2.10
C LYS A 151 -15.08 7.12 1.99
N ASP A 152 -13.90 6.54 1.77
CA ASP A 152 -13.71 5.09 1.67
C ASP A 152 -13.98 4.36 3.03
N SER A 153 -13.93 5.08 4.16
CA SER A 153 -14.33 4.57 5.48
C SER A 153 -15.84 4.64 5.73
N ALA A 154 -16.54 5.60 5.13
CA ALA A 154 -17.98 5.77 5.29
C ALA A 154 -18.79 4.76 4.45
N ASP A 155 -18.29 4.40 3.27
CA ASP A 155 -18.98 3.48 2.34
C ASP A 155 -18.82 1.99 2.72
N LYS A 156 -17.81 1.65 3.53
CA LYS A 156 -17.63 0.29 4.09
C LYS A 156 -18.48 -0.01 5.32
N SER A 157 -19.26 0.97 5.79
CA SER A 157 -20.14 0.85 6.95
C SER A 157 -21.62 0.66 6.57
N LYS A 158 -21.93 0.46 5.28
CA LYS A 158 -23.24 0.08 4.77
C LYS A 158 -23.19 -1.33 4.21
#